data_AF-A0AAW2JKR5-F1
#
_entry.id   AF-A0AAW2JKR5-F1
#
_cell.length_a   1.000
_cell.length_b   1.000
_cell.length_c   1.000
_cell.angle_alpha   90.00
_cell.angle_beta   90.00
_cell.angle_gamma   90.00
#
_symmetry.space_group_name_H-M   'P 1'
#
loop_
_entity.id
_entity.type
_entity.pdbx_description
1 polymer ?
#
loop_
_entity_poly.entity_id
_entity_poly.type
_entity_poly.pdbx_seq_one_letter_code
_entity_poly.pdbx_strand_id
1 'polypeptide(L)' 'MPFVEDVPRLDTSNFYYTLEDVNLHTCKKKPSLTWSIPRPTVIFGFSLYSMMDMLDKMSVYASICNHKKVSLEFPSTKSA' A
#
# COMPACT_ATOMS: atom_id res chain seq x y z
N MET A 1 -0.82 -17.84 8.25
CA MET A 1 -1.34 -17.16 9.46
C MET A 1 -1.59 -15.70 9.09
N PRO A 2 -2.60 -15.02 9.67
CA PRO A 2 -2.79 -13.59 9.42
C PRO A 2 -1.57 -12.80 9.92
N PHE A 3 -1.29 -11.66 9.29
CA PHE A 3 -0.26 -10.73 9.77
C PHE A 3 -0.77 -10.04 11.04
N VAL A 4 0.03 -10.04 12.10
CA VAL A 4 -0.24 -9.35 13.37
C VAL A 4 0.89 -8.37 13.70
N GLU A 5 0.57 -7.32 14.42
CA GLU A 5 1.48 -6.18 14.62
C GLU A 5 2.72 -6.49 15.45
N ASP A 6 2.62 -7.49 16.34
CA ASP A 6 3.68 -7.94 17.27
C ASP A 6 4.73 -8.84 16.62
N VAL A 7 4.59 -9.18 15.34
CA VAL A 7 5.59 -9.99 14.61
C VAL A 7 6.91 -9.20 14.53
N PRO A 8 8.07 -9.83 14.79
CA PRO A 8 9.36 -9.16 14.70
C PRO A 8 9.62 -8.64 13.29
N ARG A 9 10.41 -7.55 13.22
CA ARG A 9 10.88 -6.99 11.95
C ARG A 9 11.67 -8.05 11.17
N LEU A 10 11.54 -8.02 9.85
CA LEU A 10 12.33 -8.86 8.96
C LEU A 10 13.78 -8.35 8.94
N ASP A 11 14.74 -9.26 8.79
CA ASP A 11 16.16 -8.93 8.61
C ASP A 11 16.42 -8.45 7.18
N THR A 12 15.86 -7.28 6.85
CA THR A 12 15.95 -6.68 5.53
C THR A 12 15.79 -5.17 5.64
N SER A 13 16.50 -4.45 4.76
CA SER A 13 16.37 -3.00 4.68
C SER A 13 15.00 -2.63 4.13
N ASN A 14 14.11 -2.17 5.01
CA ASN A 14 12.77 -1.71 4.67
C ASN A 14 12.58 -0.26 5.13
N PHE A 15 12.18 0.63 4.21
CA PHE A 15 12.00 2.04 4.50
C PHE A 15 10.93 2.31 5.57
N TYR A 16 9.94 1.42 5.74
CA TYR A 16 8.94 1.54 6.80
C TYR A 16 9.58 1.52 8.20
N TYR A 17 10.61 0.70 8.41
CA TYR A 17 11.31 0.61 9.69
C TYR A 17 12.08 1.90 10.00
N THR A 18 12.74 2.46 8.98
CA THR A 18 13.43 3.75 9.10
C THR A 18 12.48 4.88 9.48
N LEU A 19 11.29 4.93 8.87
CA LEU A 19 10.27 5.95 9.18
C LEU A 19 9.74 5.81 10.62
N GLU A 20 9.49 4.58 11.07
CA GLU A 20 9.08 4.29 12.45
C GLU A 20 10.14 4.77 13.47
N ASP A 21 11.41 4.47 13.22
CA ASP A 21 12.51 4.84 14.12
C ASP A 21 12.70 6.36 14.20
N VAL A 22 12.58 7.08 13.07
CA VAL A 22 12.62 8.55 13.02
C VAL A 22 11.44 9.16 13.79
N ASN A 23 10.23 8.60 13.64
CA ASN A 23 9.04 9.06 14.35
C ASN A 23 9.21 8.90 15.87
N LEU A 24 9.64 7.71 16.32
CA LEU A 24 9.88 7.41 17.73
C LEU A 24 10.96 8.31 18.34
N HIS A 25 12.07 8.53 17.63
CA HIS A 25 13.13 9.42 18.07
C HIS A 25 12.64 10.87 18.22
N THR A 26 11.77 11.32 17.33
CA THR A 26 11.20 12.67 17.35
C THR A 26 10.21 12.85 18.50
N CYS A 27 9.33 11.87 18.73
CA CYS A 27 8.38 11.89 19.84
C CYS A 27 9.08 11.87 21.21
N LYS A 28 10.20 11.15 21.36
CA LYS A 28 11.01 11.16 22.59
C LYS A 28 11.50 12.56 22.99
N LYS A 29 11.69 13.48 22.04
CA LYS A 29 12.11 14.87 22.31
C LYS A 29 10.98 15.75 22.87
N LYS A 30 9.72 15.34 22.73
CA LYS A 30 8.54 16.11 23.16
C LYS A 30 7.58 15.20 23.95
N PRO A 31 7.66 15.19 25.29
CA PRO A 31 6.94 14.22 26.12
C PRO A 31 5.40 14.33 26.08
N SER A 32 4.84 15.41 25.54
CA SER A 32 3.39 15.57 25.33
C SER A 32 2.88 15.01 24.00
N LEU A 33 3.75 14.55 23.11
CA LEU A 33 3.38 14.08 21.76
C LEU A 33 3.17 12.56 21.74
N THR A 34 2.00 12.13 21.30
CA THR A 34 1.66 10.72 21.05
C THR A 34 1.75 10.39 19.57
N TRP A 35 1.87 9.11 19.24
CA TRP A 35 2.02 8.63 17.86
C TRP A 35 1.17 7.38 17.61
N SER A 36 0.86 7.14 16.34
CA SER A 36 0.15 5.96 15.85
C SER A 36 0.70 5.55 14.50
N ILE A 37 0.79 4.25 14.22
CA ILE A 37 1.33 3.72 12.95
C ILE A 37 0.24 2.91 12.25
N PRO A 38 -0.46 3.49 11.25
CA PRO A 38 -1.41 2.74 10.46
C PRO A 38 -0.67 1.87 9.42
N ARG A 39 -1.04 0.59 9.31
CA ARG A 39 -0.49 -0.37 8.35
C ARG A 39 -1.59 -0.88 7.41
N PRO A 40 -2.07 -0.06 6.46
CA PRO A 40 -3.12 -0.48 5.53
C PRO A 40 -2.62 -1.58 4.59
N THR A 41 -3.55 -2.44 4.16
CA THR A 41 -3.30 -3.38 3.05
C THR A 41 -3.52 -2.65 1.73
N VAL A 42 -4.21 -3.24 0.76
CA VAL A 42 -4.60 -2.56 -0.48
C VAL A 42 -5.65 -1.51 -0.15
N ILE A 43 -5.41 -0.28 -0.59
CA ILE A 43 -6.35 0.82 -0.43
C ILE A 43 -7.27 0.85 -1.64
N PHE A 44 -8.58 0.77 -1.37
CA PHE A 44 -9.63 1.07 -2.33
C PHE A 44 -10.07 2.51 -2.11
N GLY A 45 -9.59 3.41 -2.96
CA GLY A 45 -9.86 4.84 -2.89
C GLY A 45 -9.94 5.45 -4.27
N PHE A 46 -9.97 6.78 -4.30
CA PHE A 46 -9.97 7.55 -5.53
C PHE A 46 -9.03 8.74 -5.37
N SER A 47 -7.96 8.76 -6.16
CA SER A 47 -7.07 9.93 -6.26
C SER A 47 -6.33 9.93 -7.59
N LEU A 48 -6.56 10.96 -8.40
CA LEU A 48 -5.94 11.12 -9.72
C LEU A 48 -4.40 11.26 -9.69
N TYR A 49 -3.84 11.58 -8.52
CA TYR A 49 -2.40 11.78 -8.32
C TYR A 49 -1.76 10.65 -7.52
N SER A 50 -2.53 9.63 -7.12
CA SER A 50 -1.98 8.52 -6.37
C SER A 50 -1.08 7.67 -7.27
N MET A 51 0.16 7.48 -6.85
CA MET A 51 1.10 6.60 -7.55
C MET A 51 0.70 5.12 -7.46
N MET A 52 -0.09 4.76 -6.44
CA MET A 52 -0.45 3.37 -6.10
C MET A 52 -1.96 3.18 -5.91
N ASP A 53 -2.77 3.66 -6.85
CA ASP A 53 -4.21 3.39 -6.89
C ASP A 53 -4.51 2.14 -7.75
N MET A 54 -5.11 1.11 -7.13
CA MET A 54 -5.48 -0.13 -7.83
C MET A 54 -6.79 0.03 -8.61
N LEU A 55 -7.77 0.74 -8.05
CA LEU A 55 -9.09 0.88 -8.67
C LEU A 55 -9.03 1.74 -9.92
N ASP A 56 -8.27 2.84 -9.86
CA ASP A 56 -8.08 3.72 -11.01
C ASP A 56 -7.38 2.98 -12.15
N LYS A 57 -6.30 2.25 -11.86
CA LYS A 57 -5.58 1.44 -12.85
C LYS A 57 -6.48 0.39 -13.50
N MET A 58 -7.32 -0.30 -12.72
CA MET A 58 -8.30 -1.26 -13.25
C MET A 58 -9.36 -0.58 -14.12
N SER A 59 -9.85 0.59 -13.71
CA SER A 59 -10.85 1.36 -14.45
C SER A 59 -10.32 1.87 -15.79
N VAL A 60 -9.07 2.34 -15.81
CA VAL A 60 -8.37 2.73 -17.04
C VAL A 60 -8.18 1.52 -17.96
N TYR A 61 -7.74 0.38 -17.43
CA TYR A 61 -7.60 -0.86 -18.21
C TYR A 61 -8.94 -1.26 -18.85
N ALA A 62 -10.02 -1.28 -18.08
CA ALA A 62 -11.35 -1.60 -18.58
C ALA A 62 -11.84 -0.61 -19.64
N SER A 63 -11.57 0.67 -19.45
CA SER A 63 -11.91 1.72 -20.43
C SER A 63 -11.18 1.54 -21.75
N ILE A 64 -9.90 1.15 -21.71
CA ILE A 64 -9.11 0.85 -22.92
C ILE A 64 -9.66 -0.40 -23.63
N CYS A 65 -10.00 -1.47 -22.89
CA CYS A 65 -10.59 -2.67 -23.47
C CYS A 65 -11.91 -2.37 -24.17
N ASN A 66 -12.79 -1.61 -23.51
CA ASN A 66 -14.06 -1.20 -24.09
C ASN A 66 -13.87 -0.34 -25.35
N HIS A 67 -12.96 0.63 -25.32
CA HIS A 67 -12.66 1.49 -26.47
C HIS A 67 -12.15 0.70 -27.68
N LYS A 68 -11.31 -0.31 -27.44
CA LYS A 68 -10.76 -1.19 -28.49
C LYS A 68 -11.68 -2.35 -28.87
N LYS A 69 -12.84 -2.49 -28.22
CA LYS A 69 -13.77 -3.62 -28.37
C LYS A 69 -13.09 -4.98 -28.16
N VAL A 70 -12.15 -5.05 -27.23
CA VAL A 70 -11.50 -6.30 -26.82
C VAL A 70 -12.05 -6.76 -25.48
N SER A 71 -11.98 -8.08 -25.23
CA SER A 71 -12.43 -8.67 -23.97
C SER A 71 -11.63 -8.11 -22.78
N LEU A 72 -12.29 -8.02 -21.63
CA LEU A 72 -11.66 -7.65 -20.36
C LEU A 72 -11.08 -8.92 -19.72
N GLU A 73 -9.83 -9.23 -20.07
CA GLU A 73 -9.15 -10.41 -19.55
C GLU A 73 -8.47 -10.11 -18.21
N PHE A 74 -8.49 -11.07 -17.29
CA PHE A 74 -7.81 -10.92 -16.00
C PHE A 74 -6.28 -11.01 -16.20
N PRO A 75 -5.51 -9.94 -15.88
CA PRO A 75 -4.06 -9.92 -16.11
C PRO A 75 -3.32 -10.66 -15.00
N SER A 76 -3.42 -11.98 -14.97
CA SER A 76 -2.72 -12.85 -14.02
C SER A 76 -1.75 -13.79 -14.71
N THR A 77 -0.82 -14.34 -13.94
CA THR A 77 0.03 -15.44 -14.39
C THR A 77 -0.81 -16.71 -14.58
N LYS A 78 -0.50 -17.50 -15.63
CA LYS A 78 -1.22 -18.74 -16.01
C LYS A 78 -0.94 -19.94 -15.07
N SER A 79 -0.71 -19.69 -13.78
CA SER A 79 -0.62 -20.75 -12.77
C SER A 79 -1.80 -20.61 -11.83
N ALA A 80 -2.86 -21.35 -12.16
CA ALA A 80 -3.89 -21.79 -11.23
C ALA A 80 -3.84 -23.31 -11.19
#